data_AF-A0A6A4FGZ5-F1
#
_entry.id   AF-A0A6A4FGZ5-F1
#
_cell.length_a   1.000
_cell.length_b   1.000
_cell.length_c   1.000
_cell.angle_alpha   90.00
_cell.angle_beta   90.00
_cell.angle_gamma   90.00
#
_symmetry.space_group_name_H-M   'P 1'
#
loop_
_entity.id
_entity.type
_entity.pdbx_description
1 polymer ?
#
loop_
_entity_poly.entity_id
_entity_poly.type
_entity_poly.pdbx_seq_one_letter_code
_entity_poly.pdbx_strand_id
1 'polypeptide(L)' 'MMADEEPRSLQQVVHVCDRVRCTDWMELDKALHGSEGLYGSAVDVFPVLFRSSDRRVNMNKARAWWNKR' A
#
# COMPACT_ATOMS: atom_id res chain seq x y z
N MET A 1 -9.78 -35.01 9.09
CA MET A 1 -8.96 -33.95 8.47
C MET A 1 -9.72 -32.66 8.63
N MET A 2 -9.30 -31.80 9.55
CA MET A 2 -9.82 -30.44 9.60
C MET A 2 -9.24 -29.73 8.39
N ALA A 3 -10.09 -29.29 7.46
CA ALA A 3 -9.65 -28.43 6.38
C ALA A 3 -9.12 -27.16 7.03
N ASP A 4 -7.83 -26.91 6.84
CA ASP A 4 -7.17 -25.66 7.17
C ASP A 4 -7.89 -24.58 6.37
N GLU A 5 -8.87 -23.93 7.01
CA GLU A 5 -9.58 -22.80 6.43
C GLU A 5 -8.57 -21.65 6.43
N GLU A 6 -7.75 -21.57 5.37
CA GLU A 6 -6.90 -20.41 5.15
C GLU A 6 -7.78 -19.16 5.32
N PRO A 7 -7.48 -18.28 6.29
CA PRO A 7 -8.33 -17.14 6.57
C PRO A 7 -8.32 -16.28 5.32
N ARG A 8 -9.42 -16.32 4.58
CA ARG A 8 -9.63 -15.51 3.37
C ARG A 8 -9.25 -14.09 3.72
N SER A 9 -8.17 -13.60 3.12
CA SER A 9 -7.55 -12.32 3.45
C SER A 9 -8.63 -11.24 3.43
N LEU A 10 -8.96 -10.68 4.61
CA LEU A 10 -9.93 -9.61 4.74
C LEU A 10 -9.46 -8.44 3.87
N GLN A 11 -10.16 -8.18 2.76
CA GLN A 11 -9.85 -7.04 1.92
C GLN A 11 -10.06 -5.77 2.75
N GLN A 12 -8.97 -5.09 3.10
CA GLN A 12 -9.03 -3.82 3.80
C GLN A 12 -9.68 -2.78 2.87
N VAL A 13 -10.87 -2.33 3.24
CA VAL A 13 -11.50 -1.16 2.60
C VAL A 13 -10.76 0.08 3.09
N VAL A 14 -10.29 0.89 2.14
CA VAL A 14 -9.63 2.17 2.38
C VAL A 14 -10.46 3.24 1.69
N HIS A 15 -10.70 4.37 2.35
CA HIS A 15 -11.43 5.48 1.73
C HIS A 15 -10.65 6.01 0.53
N VAL A 16 -11.38 6.39 -0.52
CA VAL A 16 -10.76 6.94 -1.74
C VAL A 16 -9.90 8.17 -1.43
N CYS A 17 -10.32 9.02 -0.49
CA CYS A 17 -9.57 10.20 -0.06
C CYS A 17 -8.19 9.84 0.55
N ASP A 18 -8.11 8.76 1.34
CA ASP A 18 -6.83 8.33 1.92
C ASP A 18 -5.90 7.76 0.85
N ARG A 19 -6.47 7.03 -0.12
CA ARG A 19 -5.72 6.57 -1.28
C ARG A 19 -5.15 7.74 -2.07
N VAL A 20 -5.96 8.77 -2.36
CA VAL A 20 -5.53 9.98 -3.09
C VAL A 20 -4.41 10.68 -2.33
N ARG A 21 -4.57 10.91 -1.02
CA ARG A 21 -3.53 11.50 -0.17
C ARG A 21 -2.21 10.72 -0.23
N CYS A 22 -2.28 9.38 -0.21
CA CYS A 22 -1.10 8.53 -0.35
C CYS A 22 -0.44 8.69 -1.72
N THR A 23 -1.21 8.72 -2.81
CA THR A 23 -0.64 8.87 -4.16
C THR A 23 -0.08 10.27 -4.41
N ASP A 24 -0.73 11.32 -3.90
CA ASP A 24 -0.23 12.70 -3.99
C ASP A 24 1.08 12.85 -3.23
N TRP A 25 1.17 12.26 -2.03
CA TRP A 25 2.41 12.22 -1.27
C TRP A 25 3.52 11.47 -2.02
N MET A 26 3.19 10.35 -2.68
CA MET A 26 4.15 9.63 -3.52
C MET A 26 4.63 10.45 -4.72
N GLU A 27 3.80 11.32 -5.30
CA GLU A 27 4.24 12.23 -6.37
C GLU A 27 5.27 13.23 -5.86
N LEU A 28 5.04 13.79 -4.68
CA LEU A 28 5.99 14.70 -4.03
C LEU A 28 7.30 13.99 -3.64
N ASP A 29 7.21 12.82 -3.01
CA ASP A 29 8.39 12.04 -2.62
C ASP A 29 9.23 11.64 -3.84
N LYS A 30 8.56 11.21 -4.93
CA LYS A 30 9.24 10.91 -6.19
C LYS A 30 9.97 12.12 -6.76
N ALA A 31 9.40 13.32 -6.66
CA ALA A 31 10.03 14.53 -7.16
C ALA A 31 11.26 14.94 -6.33
N LEU A 32 11.27 14.64 -5.03
CA LEU A 32 12.34 15.00 -4.10
C LEU A 32 13.48 13.98 -4.09
N HIS A 33 13.14 12.69 -4.08
CA HIS A 33 14.10 11.60 -3.82
C HIS A 33 14.26 10.63 -5.01
N GLY A 34 13.47 10.81 -6.07
CA GLY A 34 13.43 9.89 -7.20
C GLY A 34 12.50 8.70 -6.95
N SER A 35 12.50 7.72 -7.87
CA SER A 35 11.56 6.60 -7.82
C SER A 35 12.04 5.39 -7.00
N GLU A 36 13.29 5.40 -6.55
CA GLU A 36 13.84 4.27 -5.79
C GLU A 36 13.18 4.19 -4.42
N GLY A 37 12.74 2.99 -4.03
CA GLY A 37 12.11 2.78 -2.71
C GLY A 37 10.72 3.39 -2.52
N LEU A 38 10.17 4.14 -3.50
CA LEU A 38 8.92 4.90 -3.38
C LEU A 38 7.76 4.14 -2.72
N TYR A 39 7.52 2.89 -3.12
CA TYR A 39 6.43 2.09 -2.55
C TYR A 39 6.72 1.65 -1.11
N GLY A 40 7.98 1.41 -0.77
CA GLY A 40 8.41 1.14 0.61
C GLY A 40 8.21 2.37 1.48
N SER A 41 8.66 3.53 1.03
CA SER A 41 8.48 4.81 1.73
C SER A 41 7.00 5.12 1.97
N ALA A 42 6.13 4.88 0.98
CA ALA A 42 4.68 5.05 1.14
C ALA A 42 4.09 4.11 2.21
N VAL A 43 4.57 2.86 2.29
CA VAL A 43 4.15 1.91 3.33
C VAL A 43 4.61 2.35 4.71
N ASP A 44 5.82 2.87 4.81
CA ASP A 44 6.41 3.32 6.08
C ASP A 44 5.76 4.62 6.58
N VAL A 45 5.35 5.52 5.69
CA VAL A 45 4.68 6.80 6.02
C VAL A 45 3.18 6.62 6.32
N PHE A 46 2.51 5.67 5.66
CA PHE A 46 1.08 5.42 5.83
C PHE A 46 0.77 4.01 6.36
N PRO A 47 1.35 3.57 7.50
CA PRO A 47 1.22 2.18 7.97
C PRO A 47 -0.25 1.76 8.21
N VAL A 48 -1.12 2.71 8.56
CA VAL A 48 -2.56 2.46 8.78
C VAL A 48 -3.28 2.01 7.51
N LEU A 49 -2.79 2.40 6.32
CA LEU A 49 -3.34 2.04 5.01
C LEU A 49 -2.87 0.66 4.51
N PHE A 50 -1.85 0.10 5.17
CA PHE A 50 -1.11 -1.08 4.76
C PHE A 50 -0.99 -2.08 5.92
N ARG A 51 -2.09 -2.78 6.22
CA ARG A 51 -2.19 -3.65 7.40
C ARG A 51 -1.72 -5.11 7.19
N SER A 52 -1.18 -5.45 6.02
CA SER A 52 -0.65 -6.80 5.83
C SER A 52 0.63 -6.97 6.66
N SER A 53 0.80 -8.15 7.26
CA SER A 53 2.07 -8.55 7.88
C SER A 53 3.18 -8.77 6.83
N ASP A 54 2.82 -9.04 5.58
CA ASP A 54 3.77 -9.15 4.48
C ASP A 54 4.02 -7.77 3.85
N ARG A 55 5.24 -7.24 4.05
CA ARG A 55 5.67 -5.96 3.48
C ARG A 55 5.58 -5.94 1.95
N ARG A 56 5.81 -7.07 1.28
CA ARG A 56 5.71 -7.16 -0.18
C ARG A 56 4.27 -7.00 -0.67
N VAL A 57 3.29 -7.53 0.06
CA VAL A 57 1.86 -7.32 -0.23
C VAL A 57 1.51 -5.84 -0.11
N ASN A 58 2.00 -5.17 0.93
CA ASN A 58 1.80 -3.73 1.14
C ASN A 58 2.41 -2.88 0.00
N MET A 59 3.64 -3.18 -0.39
CA MET A 59 4.29 -2.48 -1.52
C MET A 59 3.57 -2.72 -2.85
N ASN A 60 3.09 -3.94 -3.10
CA ASN A 60 2.30 -4.25 -4.30
C ASN A 60 0.97 -3.46 -4.32
N LYS A 61 0.34 -3.29 -3.16
CA LYS A 61 -0.85 -2.46 -2.99
C LYS A 61 -0.56 -0.98 -3.30
N ALA A 62 0.53 -0.44 -2.75
CA ALA A 62 0.97 0.94 -3.05
C ALA A 62 1.25 1.14 -4.55
N ARG A 63 1.95 0.19 -5.18
CA ARG A 63 2.17 0.18 -6.63
C ARG A 63 0.87 0.13 -7.43
N ALA A 64 -0.09 -0.70 -7.00
CA ALA A 64 -1.38 -0.80 -7.65
C ALA A 64 -2.18 0.51 -7.57
N TRP A 65 -2.09 1.23 -6.46
CA TRP A 65 -2.73 2.55 -6.32
C TRP A 65 -2.09 3.60 -7.23
N TRP A 66 -0.76 3.61 -7.27
CA TRP A 66 0.03 4.51 -8.12
C TRP A 66 -0.26 4.35 -9.60
N ASN A 67 -0.42 3.11 -10.07
CA ASN A 67 -0.74 2.82 -11.47
C ASN A 67 -2.19 3.14 -11.84
N LYS A 68 -3.08 3.29 -10.86
CA LYS A 68 -4.50 3.58 -11.04
C LYS A 68 -4.84 5.04 -10.73
N ARG A 69 -3.83 5.89 -10.55
CA ARG A 69 -4.01 7.31 -10.25
C ARG A 69 -4.64 8.03 -11.44
#